data_AF-A0A2S8Y9N3-F1
#
_entry.id   AF-A0A2S8Y9N3-F1
#
_cell.length_a   1.000
_cell.length_b   1.000
_cell.length_c   1.000
_cell.angle_alpha   90.00
_cell.angle_beta   90.00
_cell.angle_gamma   90.00
#
_symmetry.space_group_name_H-M   'P 1'
#
loop_
_entity.id
_entity.type
_entity.pdbx_description
1 polymer ?
#
loop_
_entity_poly.entity_id
_entity_poly.type
_entity_poly.pdbx_seq_one_letter_code
_entity_poly.pdbx_strand_id
1 'polypeptide(L)'
;MAHELYTRTNQKIYFAGLSLEALARAEDGRAMNSPALIQAGRESALFHLYGALLGLCHEIAGFYRLPQANAPRAEMLLTREVLETIAIPEMAEMVELAHNRETWLAKLLQAHADLFQPPRAPHKPKGDVTQPLIVAVSLDEEPEAELSREELESWRQNLKSLALRFREGLNEC
;
A
#
# COMPACT_ATOMS: atom_id res chain seq x y z
N MET A 1 -8.24 17.42 -19.98
CA MET A 1 -7.83 16.01 -19.86
C MET A 1 -6.54 15.82 -19.05
N ALA A 2 -5.35 16.31 -19.44
CA ALA A 2 -4.09 16.04 -18.70
C ALA A 2 -3.96 16.67 -17.29
N HIS A 3 -4.91 17.51 -16.86
CA HIS A 3 -4.89 18.21 -15.57
C HIS A 3 -6.02 17.79 -14.62
N GLU A 4 -6.82 16.78 -14.99
CA GLU A 4 -7.90 16.28 -14.13
C GLU A 4 -7.34 15.30 -13.10
N LEU A 5 -7.73 15.46 -11.83
CA LEU A 5 -7.18 14.72 -10.68
C LEU A 5 -7.23 13.20 -10.88
N TYR A 6 -8.28 12.68 -11.53
CA TYR A 6 -8.42 11.25 -11.82
C TYR A 6 -7.37 10.68 -12.77
N THR A 7 -6.74 11.53 -13.58
CA THR A 7 -5.68 11.12 -14.52
C THR A 7 -4.48 10.57 -13.74
N ARG A 8 -4.15 11.17 -12.59
CA ARG A 8 -3.03 10.74 -11.75
C ARG A 8 -3.29 9.39 -11.10
N THR A 9 -4.49 9.16 -10.57
CA THR A 9 -4.89 7.86 -9.99
C THR A 9 -4.83 6.75 -11.01
N ASN A 10 -5.42 6.96 -12.19
CA ASN A 10 -5.41 5.97 -13.26
C ASN A 10 -3.99 5.65 -13.74
N GLN A 11 -3.15 6.68 -13.91
CA GLN A 11 -1.74 6.51 -14.28
C GLN A 11 -0.99 5.67 -13.24
N LYS A 12 -1.20 5.91 -11.94
CA LYS A 12 -0.51 5.18 -10.87
C LYS A 12 -1.00 3.73 -10.77
N ILE A 13 -2.29 3.45 -10.95
CA ILE A 13 -2.82 2.08 -11.04
C ILE A 13 -2.21 1.33 -12.23
N TYR A 14 -2.03 2.02 -13.36
CA TYR A 14 -1.38 1.46 -14.54
C TYR A 14 0.10 1.13 -14.29
N PHE A 15 0.86 2.06 -13.70
CA PHE A 15 2.28 1.84 -13.38
C PHE A 15 2.50 0.74 -12.33
N ALA A 16 1.58 0.59 -11.37
CA ALA A 16 1.58 -0.56 -10.46
C ALA A 16 1.44 -1.87 -11.24
N GLY A 17 0.57 -1.93 -12.25
CA GLY A 17 0.43 -3.09 -13.13
C GLY A 17 1.71 -3.42 -13.90
N LEU A 18 2.37 -2.42 -14.48
CA LEU A 18 3.66 -2.60 -15.16
C LEU A 18 4.75 -3.15 -14.21
N SER A 19 4.76 -2.68 -12.96
CA SER A 19 5.71 -3.15 -11.95
C SER A 19 5.44 -4.61 -11.57
N LEU A 20 4.16 -5.01 -11.47
CA LEU A 20 3.76 -6.39 -11.19
C LEU A 20 4.07 -7.35 -12.35
N GLU A 21 3.97 -6.88 -13.59
CA GLU A 21 4.42 -7.65 -14.75
C GLU A 21 5.95 -7.85 -14.75
N ALA A 22 6.71 -6.81 -14.38
CA ALA A 22 8.16 -6.92 -14.23
C ALA A 22 8.55 -7.86 -13.08
N LEU A 23 7.83 -7.80 -11.96
CA LEU A 23 7.99 -8.71 -10.83
C LEU A 23 7.74 -10.16 -11.23
N ALA A 24 6.63 -10.46 -11.92
CA ALA A 24 6.34 -11.81 -12.41
C ALA A 24 7.48 -12.39 -13.26
N ARG A 25 8.02 -11.57 -14.18
CA ARG A 25 9.17 -11.99 -15.02
C ARG A 25 10.44 -12.24 -14.20
N ALA A 26 10.63 -11.51 -13.11
CA ALA A 26 11.77 -11.69 -12.21
C ALA A 26 11.64 -12.96 -11.34
N GLU A 27 10.42 -13.29 -10.91
CA GLU A 27 10.07 -14.52 -10.18
C GLU A 27 10.24 -15.77 -11.06
N ASP A 28 9.80 -15.71 -12.32
CA ASP A 28 9.96 -16.81 -13.29
C ASP A 28 11.41 -16.97 -13.80
N GLY A 29 12.21 -15.90 -13.71
CA GLY A 29 13.52 -15.80 -14.31
C GLY A 29 14.63 -16.45 -13.49
N ARG A 30 15.52 -17.22 -14.15
CA ARG A 30 16.75 -17.78 -13.54
C ARG A 30 17.96 -16.82 -13.57
N ALA A 31 17.71 -15.51 -13.65
CA ALA A 31 18.79 -14.54 -13.74
C ALA A 31 19.58 -14.45 -12.43
N MET A 32 20.90 -14.26 -12.50
CA MET A 32 21.78 -14.19 -11.32
C MET A 32 21.44 -13.02 -10.38
N ASN A 33 20.73 -12.00 -10.87
CA ASN A 33 20.22 -10.85 -10.12
C ASN A 33 18.73 -10.96 -9.75
N SER A 34 18.10 -12.14 -9.87
CA SER A 34 16.67 -12.34 -9.60
C SER A 34 16.22 -11.78 -8.23
N PRO A 35 16.93 -11.97 -7.10
CA PRO A 35 16.49 -11.42 -5.81
C PRO A 35 16.38 -9.88 -5.78
N ALA A 36 17.35 -9.18 -6.39
CA ALA A 36 17.33 -7.72 -6.46
C ALA A 36 16.21 -7.19 -7.38
N LEU A 37 15.94 -7.90 -8.48
CA LEU A 37 14.85 -7.56 -9.39
C LEU A 37 13.48 -7.81 -8.77
N ILE A 38 13.32 -8.90 -8.02
CA ILE A 38 12.10 -9.21 -7.26
C ILE A 38 11.84 -8.10 -6.25
N GLN A 39 12.84 -7.75 -5.42
CA GLN A 39 12.66 -6.70 -4.41
C GLN A 39 12.35 -5.33 -5.05
N ALA A 40 13.08 -4.94 -6.10
CA ALA A 40 12.81 -3.70 -6.82
C ALA A 40 11.39 -3.67 -7.44
N GLY A 41 10.93 -4.80 -7.97
CA GLY A 41 9.57 -4.95 -8.50
C GLY A 41 8.50 -4.75 -7.44
N ARG A 42 8.66 -5.36 -6.26
CA ARG A 42 7.75 -5.21 -5.11
C ARG A 42 7.68 -3.76 -4.63
N GLU A 43 8.83 -3.14 -4.40
CA GLU A 43 8.89 -1.74 -3.93
C GLU A 43 8.28 -0.78 -4.95
N SER A 44 8.56 -0.97 -6.24
CA SER A 44 7.98 -0.17 -7.31
C SER A 44 6.46 -0.30 -7.37
N ALA A 45 5.93 -1.53 -7.31
CA ALA A 45 4.50 -1.77 -7.29
C ALA A 45 3.84 -1.09 -6.08
N LEU A 46 4.40 -1.27 -4.89
CA LEU A 46 3.90 -0.67 -3.64
C LEU A 46 3.92 0.86 -3.69
N PHE A 47 5.02 1.46 -4.17
CA PHE A 47 5.14 2.91 -4.35
C PHE A 47 4.07 3.47 -5.29
N HIS A 48 3.79 2.76 -6.40
CA HIS A 48 2.75 3.15 -7.33
C HIS A 48 1.34 2.98 -6.75
N LEU A 49 1.08 1.93 -5.97
CA LEU A 49 -0.20 1.73 -5.28
C LEU A 49 -0.48 2.83 -4.25
N TYR A 50 0.51 3.18 -3.42
CA TYR A 50 0.37 4.34 -2.51
C TYR A 50 0.14 5.64 -3.30
N GLY A 51 0.86 5.83 -4.41
CA GLY A 51 0.66 6.98 -5.29
C GLY A 51 -0.77 7.07 -5.87
N ALA A 52 -1.38 5.93 -6.19
CA ALA A 52 -2.76 5.84 -6.65
C ALA A 52 -3.76 6.15 -5.53
N LEU A 53 -3.54 5.60 -4.33
CA LEU A 53 -4.33 5.91 -3.14
C LEU A 53 -4.36 7.41 -2.85
N LEU A 54 -3.18 8.06 -2.83
CA LEU A 54 -3.08 9.50 -2.63
C LEU A 54 -3.82 10.28 -3.73
N GLY A 55 -3.70 9.84 -4.99
CA GLY A 55 -4.45 10.42 -6.09
C GLY A 55 -5.97 10.35 -5.88
N LEU A 56 -6.48 9.21 -5.44
CA LEU A 56 -7.90 9.04 -5.14
C LEU A 56 -8.35 9.92 -3.98
N CYS A 57 -7.53 10.05 -2.92
CA CYS A 57 -7.81 10.98 -1.83
C CYS A 57 -7.91 12.42 -2.34
N HIS A 58 -7.03 12.85 -3.26
CA HIS A 58 -7.09 14.17 -3.88
C HIS A 58 -8.33 14.36 -4.76
N GLU A 59 -8.75 13.34 -5.52
CA GLU A 59 -10.00 13.40 -6.29
C GLU A 59 -11.20 13.71 -5.39
N ILE A 60 -11.38 12.91 -4.33
CA ILE A 60 -12.51 13.06 -3.39
C ILE A 60 -12.43 14.40 -2.67
N ALA A 61 -11.27 14.72 -2.10
CA ALA A 61 -11.07 15.97 -1.37
C ALA A 61 -11.25 17.21 -2.26
N GLY A 62 -10.84 17.12 -3.53
CA GLY A 62 -11.02 18.17 -4.53
C GLY A 62 -12.48 18.35 -4.93
N PHE A 63 -13.21 17.24 -5.13
CA PHE A 63 -14.65 17.28 -5.44
C PHE A 63 -15.44 17.98 -4.35
N TYR A 64 -15.21 17.60 -3.08
CA TYR A 64 -15.87 18.20 -1.92
C TYR A 64 -15.21 19.49 -1.40
N ARG A 65 -14.16 20.00 -2.08
CA ARG A 65 -13.44 21.23 -1.75
C ARG A 65 -12.92 21.27 -0.31
N LEU A 66 -12.41 20.15 0.18
CA LEU A 66 -11.81 20.09 1.51
C LEU A 66 -10.57 21.01 1.59
N PRO A 67 -10.34 21.70 2.73
CA PRO A 67 -9.18 22.59 2.89
C PRO A 67 -7.83 21.91 2.63
N GLN A 68 -7.74 20.62 2.96
CA GLN A 68 -6.57 19.78 2.84
C GLN A 68 -6.48 19.02 1.50
N ALA A 69 -7.23 19.41 0.47
CA ALA A 69 -7.27 18.71 -0.83
C ALA A 69 -5.91 18.55 -1.53
N ASN A 70 -4.91 19.35 -1.16
CA ASN A 70 -3.54 19.26 -1.67
C ASN A 70 -2.56 18.61 -0.69
N ALA A 71 -3.04 17.84 0.29
CA ALA A 71 -2.18 17.22 1.29
C ALA A 71 -1.11 16.31 0.62
N PRO A 72 0.16 16.37 1.04
CA PRO A 72 1.23 15.62 0.39
C PRO A 72 1.21 14.12 0.71
N ARG A 73 0.40 13.70 1.68
CA ARG A 73 0.33 12.33 2.21
C ARG A 73 -1.13 11.92 2.40
N ALA A 74 -1.44 10.66 2.10
CA ALA A 74 -2.80 10.14 2.21
C ALA A 74 -3.27 10.14 3.67
N GLU A 75 -2.37 9.84 4.60
CA GLU A 75 -2.59 9.78 6.04
C GLU A 75 -3.00 11.13 6.65
N MET A 76 -2.75 12.25 5.97
CA MET A 76 -3.23 13.57 6.40
C MET A 76 -4.70 13.82 6.01
N LEU A 77 -5.23 13.05 5.05
CA LEU A 77 -6.62 13.06 4.62
C LEU A 77 -7.42 11.94 5.31
N LEU A 78 -6.77 10.81 5.60
CA LEU A 78 -7.39 9.63 6.17
C LEU A 78 -7.33 9.65 7.71
N THR A 79 -7.95 10.65 8.32
CA THR A 79 -7.98 10.84 9.78
C THR A 79 -9.42 10.84 10.31
N ARG A 80 -9.59 10.59 11.61
CA ARG A 80 -10.93 10.61 12.25
C ARG A 80 -11.51 12.02 12.24
N GLU A 81 -10.66 13.02 12.39
CA GLU A 81 -11.02 14.44 12.36
C GLU A 81 -11.68 14.81 11.03
N VAL A 82 -11.18 14.28 9.91
CA VAL A 82 -11.79 14.51 8.60
C VAL A 82 -13.20 13.93 8.53
N LEU A 83 -13.47 12.77 9.16
CA LEU A 83 -14.82 12.21 9.23
C LEU A 83 -15.79 13.05 10.05
N GLU A 84 -15.30 13.64 11.13
CA GLU A 84 -16.10 14.45 12.03
C GLU A 84 -16.46 15.81 11.41
N THR A 85 -15.66 16.29 10.44
CA THR A 85 -15.89 17.61 9.81
C THR A 85 -17.00 17.62 8.76
N ILE A 86 -17.05 16.62 7.87
CA ILE A 86 -18.01 16.56 6.76
C ILE A 86 -18.40 15.10 6.53
N ALA A 87 -19.70 14.84 6.40
CA ALA A 87 -20.23 13.53 6.01
C ALA A 87 -20.00 13.24 4.52
N ILE A 88 -18.78 12.82 4.16
CA ILE A 88 -18.44 12.28 2.84
C ILE A 88 -18.38 10.75 2.94
N PRO A 89 -19.33 10.02 2.33
CA PRO A 89 -19.38 8.55 2.41
C PRO A 89 -18.09 7.86 1.94
N GLU A 90 -17.51 8.33 0.83
CA GLU A 90 -16.30 7.75 0.23
C GLU A 90 -15.09 7.89 1.16
N MET A 91 -14.95 9.07 1.79
CA MET A 91 -13.89 9.36 2.74
C MET A 91 -14.09 8.57 4.04
N ALA A 92 -15.33 8.44 4.52
CA ALA A 92 -15.69 7.59 5.65
C ALA A 92 -15.24 6.14 5.44
N GLU A 93 -15.56 5.57 4.28
CA GLU A 93 -15.12 4.22 3.95
C GLU A 93 -13.59 4.09 3.90
N MET A 94 -12.89 5.04 3.27
CA MET A 94 -11.43 5.00 3.22
C MET A 94 -10.77 5.10 4.59
N VAL A 95 -11.30 5.93 5.48
CA VAL A 95 -10.78 6.06 6.86
C VAL A 95 -11.01 4.78 7.65
N GLU A 96 -12.20 4.18 7.57
CA GLU A 96 -12.48 2.90 8.23
C GLU A 96 -11.55 1.79 7.75
N LEU A 97 -11.33 1.70 6.43
CA LEU A 97 -10.36 0.78 5.87
C LEU A 97 -8.95 1.06 6.42
N ALA A 98 -8.49 2.31 6.42
CA ALA A 98 -7.14 2.67 6.87
C ALA A 98 -6.89 2.40 8.36
N HIS A 99 -7.93 2.49 9.21
CA HIS A 99 -7.80 2.30 10.66
C HIS A 99 -7.99 0.85 11.13
N ASN A 100 -8.52 -0.03 10.27
CA ASN A 100 -8.60 -1.45 10.56
C ASN A 100 -7.37 -2.18 10.01
N ARG A 101 -6.46 -2.58 10.92
CA ARG A 101 -5.16 -3.22 10.61
C ARG A 101 -5.26 -4.47 9.74
N GLU A 102 -6.41 -5.14 9.73
CA GLU A 102 -6.60 -6.36 8.93
C GLU A 102 -6.92 -6.09 7.47
N THR A 103 -7.30 -4.85 7.13
CA THR A 103 -7.65 -4.50 5.76
C THR A 103 -6.41 -4.36 4.89
N TRP A 104 -6.62 -4.55 3.58
CA TRP A 104 -5.58 -4.32 2.59
C TRP A 104 -5.06 -2.88 2.60
N LEU A 105 -5.89 -1.89 2.95
CA LEU A 105 -5.49 -0.48 2.93
C LEU A 105 -4.56 -0.15 4.09
N ALA A 106 -4.87 -0.63 5.29
CA ALA A 106 -3.99 -0.46 6.45
C ALA A 106 -2.64 -1.18 6.22
N LYS A 107 -2.68 -2.39 5.66
CA LYS A 107 -1.48 -3.16 5.29
C LYS A 107 -0.64 -2.45 4.22
N LEU A 108 -1.27 -1.85 3.21
CA LEU A 108 -0.59 -1.04 2.20
C LEU A 108 0.11 0.18 2.81
N LEU A 109 -0.58 0.93 3.68
CA LEU A 109 -0.02 2.12 4.34
C LEU A 109 1.19 1.74 5.20
N GLN A 110 1.06 0.67 5.98
CA GLN A 110 2.14 0.15 6.81
C GLN A 110 3.34 -0.27 5.96
N ALA A 111 3.12 -1.12 4.95
CA ALA A 111 4.18 -1.59 4.06
C ALA A 111 4.89 -0.43 3.35
N HIS A 112 4.15 0.58 2.89
CA HIS A 112 4.75 1.76 2.28
C HIS A 112 5.58 2.56 3.29
N ALA A 113 5.13 2.71 4.54
CA ALA A 113 5.90 3.36 5.59
C ALA A 113 7.19 2.60 5.94
N ASP A 114 7.17 1.26 5.85
CA ASP A 114 8.32 0.41 6.14
C ASP A 114 9.45 0.54 5.11
N LEU A 115 9.16 0.98 3.87
CA LEU A 115 10.18 1.31 2.86
C LEU A 115 11.15 2.40 3.31
N PHE A 116 10.75 3.24 4.26
CA PHE A 116 11.55 4.36 4.76
C PHE A 116 12.25 4.04 6.09
N GLN A 117 12.10 2.81 6.61
CA GLN A 117 12.80 2.38 7.81
C GLN A 117 14.22 1.90 7.47
N PRO A 118 15.19 2.09 8.39
CA PRO A 118 16.53 1.55 8.17
C PRO A 118 16.50 0.01 8.10
N PRO A 119 17.42 -0.63 7.36
CA PRO A 119 17.55 -2.07 7.35
C PRO A 119 17.67 -2.62 8.77
N ARG A 120 16.78 -3.53 9.14
CA ARG A 120 16.85 -4.22 10.43
C ARG A 120 17.85 -5.36 10.33
N ALA A 121 18.78 -5.44 11.27
CA ALA A 121 19.66 -6.60 11.35
C ALA A 121 18.79 -7.85 11.60
N PRO A 122 19.03 -8.97 10.88
CA PRO A 122 18.33 -10.21 11.17
C PRO A 122 18.60 -10.56 12.63
N HIS A 123 17.53 -10.78 13.40
CA HIS A 123 17.63 -11.13 14.80
C HIS A 123 18.35 -12.48 14.90
N LYS A 124 19.61 -12.48 15.32
CA LYS A 124 20.31 -13.71 15.66
C LYS A 124 19.90 -14.06 17.08
N PRO A 125 19.14 -15.14 17.32
CA PRO A 125 18.88 -15.58 18.67
C PRO A 125 20.24 -15.77 19.36
N LYS A 126 20.42 -15.11 20.51
CA LYS A 126 21.63 -15.26 21.31
C LYS A 126 21.66 -16.69 21.84
N GLY A 127 22.41 -17.56 21.17
CA GLY A 127 22.67 -18.91 21.67
C GLY A 127 23.47 -18.81 22.97
N ASP A 128 22.88 -19.27 24.08
CA ASP A 128 23.62 -19.51 25.31
C ASP A 128 24.48 -20.78 25.12
N VAL A 129 25.79 -20.59 25.05
CA VAL A 129 26.78 -21.64 24.77
C VAL A 129 26.90 -22.65 25.92
N THR A 130 26.23 -22.40 27.05
CA THR A 130 26.34 -23.22 28.27
C THR A 130 25.15 -24.15 28.52
N GLN A 131 24.12 -24.14 27.65
CA GLN A 131 22.91 -24.95 27.87
C GLN A 131 22.89 -26.25 27.04
N PRO A 132 22.39 -27.37 27.60
CA PRO A 132 22.34 -28.65 26.91
C PRO A 132 21.28 -28.66 25.81
N LEU A 133 21.73 -28.66 24.54
CA LEU A 133 21.14 -29.22 23.30
C LEU A 133 19.60 -29.24 23.09
N ILE A 134 18.84 -28.38 23.75
CA ILE A 134 17.45 -28.06 23.39
C ILE A 134 17.43 -26.59 23.04
N VAL A 135 17.45 -26.30 21.74
CA VAL A 135 17.20 -24.95 21.24
C VAL A 135 15.71 -24.68 21.43
N ALA A 136 15.36 -23.87 22.42
CA ALA A 136 14.05 -23.25 22.49
C ALA A 136 13.96 -22.27 21.32
N VAL A 137 13.46 -22.74 20.18
CA VAL A 137 13.07 -21.87 19.07
C VAL A 137 11.77 -21.20 19.52
N SER A 138 11.79 -19.88 19.74
CA SER A 138 10.54 -19.11 19.86
C SER A 138 9.84 -19.23 18.51
N LEU A 139 8.68 -19.88 18.47
CA LEU A 139 7.80 -19.94 17.30
C LEU A 139 7.15 -18.57 17.00
N ASP A 140 7.36 -17.58 17.87
CA ASP A 140 6.80 -16.23 17.77
C ASP A 140 7.50 -15.31 16.76
N GLU A 141 8.60 -15.76 16.15
CA GLU A 141 9.36 -14.99 15.16
C GLU A 141 9.50 -15.80 13.85
N GLU A 142 8.37 -16.09 13.20
CA GLU A 142 8.41 -16.37 11.77
C GLU A 142 8.92 -15.11 11.05
N PRO A 143 9.89 -15.23 10.13
CA PRO A 143 10.30 -14.09 9.32
C PRO A 143 9.06 -13.51 8.65
N GLU A 144 8.81 -12.23 8.87
CA GLU A 144 7.66 -11.52 8.32
C GLU A 144 7.60 -11.80 6.81
N ALA A 145 6.56 -12.51 6.39
CA ALA A 145 6.48 -13.01 5.02
C ALA A 145 6.56 -11.83 4.05
N GLU A 146 7.52 -11.89 3.12
CA GLU A 146 7.67 -10.85 2.11
C GLU A 146 6.39 -10.73 1.30
N LEU A 147 5.95 -9.48 1.07
CA LEU A 147 4.75 -9.18 0.29
C LEU A 147 4.77 -9.89 -1.07
N SER A 148 3.78 -10.75 -1.29
CA SER A 148 3.66 -11.51 -2.53
C SER A 148 3.14 -10.65 -3.67
N ARG A 149 3.45 -11.06 -4.90
CA ARG A 149 2.90 -10.44 -6.11
C ARG A 149 1.37 -10.55 -6.14
N GLU A 150 0.82 -11.68 -5.71
CA GLU A 150 -0.62 -11.94 -5.64
C GLU A 150 -1.33 -10.97 -4.69
N GLU A 151 -0.75 -10.72 -3.52
CA GLU A 151 -1.29 -9.73 -2.57
C GLU A 151 -1.26 -8.31 -3.15
N LEU A 152 -0.14 -7.91 -3.75
CA LEU A 152 -0.03 -6.58 -4.38
C LEU A 152 -1.02 -6.41 -5.55
N GLU A 153 -1.23 -7.45 -6.38
CA GLU A 153 -2.25 -7.42 -7.44
C GLU A 153 -3.66 -7.37 -6.86
N SER A 154 -3.94 -8.10 -5.78
CA SER A 154 -5.22 -8.02 -5.06
C SER A 154 -5.49 -6.59 -4.55
N TRP A 155 -4.48 -5.95 -3.95
CA TRP A 155 -4.58 -4.56 -3.51
C TRP A 155 -4.82 -3.60 -4.67
N ARG A 156 -4.17 -3.83 -5.82
CA ARG A 156 -4.40 -3.06 -7.05
C ARG A 156 -5.84 -3.17 -7.53
N GLN A 157 -6.42 -4.37 -7.52
CA GLN A 157 -7.81 -4.59 -7.93
C GLN A 157 -8.81 -3.98 -6.94
N ASN A 158 -8.54 -4.08 -5.64
CA ASN A 158 -9.36 -3.43 -4.61
C ASN A 158 -9.36 -1.91 -4.79
N LEU A 159 -8.20 -1.30 -4.99
CA LEU A 159 -8.07 0.14 -5.20
C LEU A 159 -8.75 0.59 -6.51
N LYS A 160 -8.60 -0.18 -7.60
CA LYS A 160 -9.29 0.09 -8.86
C LYS A 160 -10.81 0.03 -8.70
N SER A 161 -11.31 -0.97 -7.99
CA SER A 161 -12.73 -1.14 -7.71
C SER A 161 -13.30 0.01 -6.87
N LEU A 162 -12.57 0.44 -5.83
CA LEU A 162 -12.93 1.62 -5.05
C LEU A 162 -12.99 2.88 -5.92
N ALA A 163 -11.95 3.14 -6.72
CA ALA A 163 -11.89 4.33 -7.56
C ALA A 163 -13.07 4.39 -8.54
N LEU A 164 -13.47 3.27 -9.14
CA LEU A 164 -14.63 3.22 -10.03
C LEU A 164 -15.93 3.51 -9.26
N ARG A 165 -16.16 2.80 -8.15
CA ARG A 165 -17.39 2.95 -7.36
C ARG A 165 -17.55 4.35 -6.77
N PHE A 166 -16.47 4.95 -6.27
CA PHE A 166 -16.51 6.32 -5.76
C PHE A 166 -16.83 7.30 -6.87
N ARG A 167 -16.22 7.18 -8.06
CA ARG A 167 -16.53 8.06 -9.18
C ARG A 167 -17.98 7.94 -9.67
N GLU A 168 -18.56 6.74 -9.61
CA GLU A 168 -19.98 6.54 -9.87
C GLU A 168 -20.82 7.34 -8.87
N GLY A 169 -20.57 7.19 -7.56
CA GLY A 169 -21.27 7.96 -6.52
C GLY A 169 -21.11 9.48 -6.64
N LEU A 170 -19.91 9.96 -7.02
CA LEU A 170 -19.64 11.38 -7.25
C LEU A 170 -20.40 11.95 -8.46
N ASN A 171 -20.68 11.14 -9.49
CA ASN A 171 -21.43 11.56 -10.68
C ASN A 171 -22.96 11.50 -10.48
N GLU A 172 -23.43 10.78 -9.47
CA GLU A 172 -24.85 10.64 -9.14
C GLU A 172 -25.39 11.75 -8.22
N CYS A 173 -24.52 12.64 -7.71
CA CYS A 173 -24.86 13.80 -6.88
C CYS A 173 -24.99 15.11 -7.68
#